data_AF-A0A5E7VV70-F1
#
_entry.id   AF-A0A5E7VV70-F1
#
_cell.length_a   1.000
_cell.length_b   1.000
_cell.length_c   1.000
_cell.angle_alpha   90.00
_cell.angle_beta   90.00
_cell.angle_gamma   90.00
#
_symmetry.space_group_name_H-M   'P 1'
#
loop_
_entity.id
_entity.type
_entity.pdbx_description
1 polymer ?
#
loop_
_entity_poly.entity_id
_entity_poly.type
_entity_poly.pdbx_seq_one_letter_code
_entity_poly.pdbx_strand_id
1 'polypeptide(L)' 'MTGITLDLPEALSNSLADLAKTSGHSASYLAMDVLRDCIEYERTLTTQIELAVKEADQSKFATDEQVAAMRARRWSRNAS' A
#
# COMPACT_ATOMS: atom_id res chain seq x y z
N MET A 1 6.23 -5.91 28.04
CA MET A 1 5.53 -6.36 26.82
C MET A 1 4.29 -5.50 26.70
N THR A 2 4.16 -4.68 25.65
CA THR A 2 2.98 -3.84 25.44
C THR A 2 2.00 -4.60 24.56
N GLY A 3 0.77 -4.80 25.06
CA GLY A 3 -0.30 -5.44 24.32
C GLY A 3 -1.30 -4.40 23.81
N ILE A 4 -1.88 -4.66 22.64
CA ILE A 4 -3.03 -3.93 22.12
C ILE A 4 -4.22 -4.88 22.08
N THR A 5 -5.39 -4.38 22.46
CA THR A 5 -6.66 -5.10 22.24
C THR A 5 -7.23 -4.65 20.92
N LEU A 6 -7.57 -5.60 20.06
CA LEU A 6 -8.14 -5.34 18.74
C LEU A 6 -9.53 -5.95 18.67
N ASP A 7 -10.54 -5.10 18.54
CA ASP A 7 -11.90 -5.55 18.30
C ASP A 7 -12.07 -5.85 16.82
N LEU A 8 -12.24 -7.14 16.51
CA LEU A 8 -12.41 -7.64 15.15
C LEU A 8 -13.87 -8.06 14.93
N PRO A 9 -14.46 -7.76 13.76
CA PRO A 9 -15.69 -8.40 13.34
C PRO A 9 -15.55 -9.92 13.38
N GLU A 10 -16.60 -10.63 13.82
CA GLU A 10 -16.57 -12.09 14.00
C GLU A 10 -16.10 -12.83 12.75
N ALA A 11 -16.59 -12.44 11.57
CA ALA A 11 -16.19 -13.03 10.29
C ALA A 11 -14.67 -12.92 10.02
N LEU A 12 -14.08 -11.79 10.38
CA LEU A 12 -12.64 -11.55 10.19
C LEU A 12 -11.81 -12.34 11.20
N SER A 13 -12.27 -12.41 12.45
CA SER A 13 -11.67 -13.25 13.50
C SER A 13 -11.64 -14.72 13.08
N ASN A 14 -12.77 -15.24 12.57
CA ASN A 14 -12.87 -16.62 12.09
C ASN A 14 -11.94 -16.88 10.91
N SER A 15 -11.90 -15.97 9.93
CA SER A 15 -11.00 -16.08 8.76
C SER A 15 -9.53 -16.10 9.17
N LEU A 16 -9.15 -15.26 10.14
CA LEU A 16 -7.79 -15.23 10.68
C LEU A 16 -7.44 -16.51 11.44
N ALA A 17 -8.39 -17.07 12.20
CA ALA A 17 -8.20 -18.32 12.92
C ALA A 17 -8.02 -19.52 11.97
N ASP A 18 -8.82 -19.58 10.89
CA ASP A 18 -8.68 -20.61 9.86
C ASP A 18 -7.34 -20.50 9.10
N LEU A 19 -6.93 -19.27 8.77
CA LEU A 19 -5.63 -19.00 8.16
C LEU A 19 -4.47 -19.39 9.08
N ALA A 20 -4.57 -19.08 10.37
CA ALA A 20 -3.60 -19.49 11.38
C ALA A 20 -3.47 -21.02 11.45
N LYS A 21 -4.60 -21.72 11.46
CA LYS A 21 -4.63 -23.19 11.49
C LYS A 21 -4.00 -23.83 10.26
N THR A 22 -4.24 -23.28 9.07
CA THR A 22 -3.70 -23.82 7.81
C THR A 22 -2.22 -23.50 7.62
N SER A 23 -1.77 -22.33 8.06
CA SER A 23 -0.38 -21.88 7.94
C SER A 23 0.54 -22.37 9.06
N GLY A 24 -0.01 -22.89 10.16
CA GLY A 24 0.77 -23.30 11.34
C GLY A 24 1.27 -22.14 12.19
N HIS A 25 0.82 -20.92 11.91
CA HIS A 25 1.13 -19.72 12.70
C HIS A 25 0.03 -19.42 13.73
N SER A 26 0.32 -18.58 14.72
CA SER A 26 -0.71 -18.08 15.63
C SER A 26 -1.47 -16.91 14.98
N ALA A 27 -2.75 -16.75 15.33
CA ALA A 27 -3.56 -15.61 14.86
C ALA A 27 -2.93 -14.26 15.24
N SER A 28 -2.35 -14.15 16.44
CA SER A 28 -1.63 -12.94 16.86
C SER A 28 -0.37 -12.67 16.02
N TYR A 29 0.36 -13.72 15.60
CA TYR A 29 1.52 -13.55 14.73
C TYR A 29 1.09 -12.99 13.37
N LEU A 30 0.07 -13.59 12.74
CA LEU A 30 -0.46 -13.11 11.46
C LEU A 30 -1.03 -11.68 11.57
N ALA A 31 -1.72 -11.35 12.66
CA ALA A 31 -2.21 -9.99 12.90
C ALA A 31 -1.05 -9.00 13.02
N MET A 32 0.03 -9.36 13.72
CA MET A 32 1.22 -8.50 13.83
C MET A 32 1.93 -8.34 12.48
N ASP A 33 1.97 -9.38 11.66
CA ASP A 33 2.57 -9.34 10.33
C ASP A 33 1.81 -8.38 9.40
N VAL A 34 0.49 -8.52 9.32
CA VAL A 34 -0.38 -7.61 8.56
C VAL A 34 -0.29 -6.18 9.07
N LEU A 35 -0.20 -5.97 10.38
CA LEU A 35 -0.02 -4.62 10.95
C LEU A 35 1.32 -4.01 10.56
N ARG A 36 2.39 -4.81 10.47
CA ARG A 36 3.71 -4.33 10.00
C ARG A 36 3.61 -3.85 8.56
N ASP A 37 3.05 -4.68 7.69
CA ASP A 37 2.88 -4.35 6.27
C ASP A 37 2.02 -3.10 6.08
N CYS A 38 0.94 -2.98 6.86
CA CYS A 38 0.08 -1.81 6.84
C CYS A 38 0.84 -0.54 7.27
N ILE A 39 1.61 -0.61 8.36
CA ILE A 39 2.40 0.54 8.84
C ILE A 39 3.47 0.94 7.81
N GLU A 40 4.14 -0.02 7.18
CA GLU A 40 5.13 0.26 6.14
C GLU A 40 4.50 0.91 4.92
N TYR A 41 3.38 0.35 4.44
CA TYR A 41 2.62 0.90 3.32
C TYR A 41 2.17 2.35 3.58
N GLU A 42 1.56 2.61 4.74
CA GLU A 42 1.05 3.95 5.10
C GLU A 42 2.18 4.97 5.26
N ARG A 43 3.32 4.57 5.82
CA ARG A 43 4.51 5.44 5.90
C ARG A 43 5.02 5.80 4.52
N THR A 44 5.18 4.81 3.64
CA THR A 44 5.65 5.01 2.28
C THR A 44 4.70 5.87 1.45
N LEU A 45 3.38 5.69 1.63
CA LEU A 45 2.36 6.50 0.97
C LEU A 45 2.41 7.95 1.46
N THR A 46 2.46 8.15 2.78
CA THR A 46 2.54 9.49 3.39
C THR A 46 3.78 10.25 2.89
N THR A 47 4.95 9.62 2.92
CA THR A 47 6.19 10.24 2.42
C THR A 47 6.10 10.58 0.93
N GLN A 48 5.48 9.73 0.11
CA GLN A 48 5.28 10.03 -1.31
C GLN A 48 4.34 11.22 -1.53
N ILE A 49 3.25 11.31 -0.76
CA ILE A 49 2.32 12.43 -0.83
C ILE A 49 3.03 13.73 -0.44
N GLU A 50 3.76 13.73 0.67
CA GLU A 50 4.53 14.91 1.13
C GLU A 50 5.56 15.35 0.09
N LEU A 51 6.25 14.40 -0.54
CA LEU A 51 7.20 14.70 -1.61
C LEU A 51 6.51 15.28 -2.84
N ALA A 52 5.40 14.68 -3.28
CA ALA A 52 4.65 15.14 -4.45
C ALA A 52 4.10 16.56 -4.24
N VAL A 53 3.61 16.88 -3.04
CA VAL A 53 3.18 18.24 -2.68
C VAL A 53 4.34 19.21 -2.77
N LYS A 54 5.51 18.87 -2.19
CA LYS A 54 6.70 19.72 -2.23
C LYS A 54 7.21 19.96 -3.66
N GLU A 55 7.16 18.95 -4.52
CA GLU A 55 7.54 19.08 -5.93
C GLU A 55 6.55 19.96 -6.70
N ALA A 56 5.25 19.79 -6.44
CA ALA A 56 4.20 20.63 -7.01
C ALA A 56 4.35 22.11 -6.62
N ASP A 57 4.64 22.39 -5.34
CA ASP A 57 4.93 23.75 -4.85
C ASP A 57 6.15 24.38 -5.55
N GLN A 58 7.12 23.55 -5.95
CA GLN A 58 8.29 23.96 -6.73
C GLN A 58 8.03 24.01 -8.24
N SER A 59 6.79 23.81 -8.68
CA SER A 59 6.40 23.69 -10.10
C SER A 59 7.19 22.62 -10.86
N LYS A 60 7.68 21.59 -10.15
CA LYS A 60 8.40 20.45 -10.73
C LYS A 60 7.44 19.43 -11.34
N PHE A 61 6.66 19.89 -12.31
CA PHE A 61 5.81 19.03 -13.12
C PHE A 61 6.58 18.55 -14.35
N ALA A 62 6.17 17.40 -14.90
CA ALA A 62 6.62 17.00 -16.22
C ALA A 62 6.20 18.05 -17.26
N THR A 63 7.05 18.31 -18.24
CA THR A 63 6.72 19.22 -19.34
C THR A 63 5.69 18.58 -20.27
N ASP A 64 4.96 19.41 -21.03
CA ASP A 64 4.00 18.93 -22.02
C ASP A 64 4.62 17.95 -23.03
N GLU A 65 5.88 18.20 -23.43
CA GLU A 65 6.64 17.31 -24.33
C GLU A 65 6.93 15.95 -23.69
N GLN A 66 7.29 15.91 -22.41
CA GLN A 66 7.52 14.66 -21.67
C GLN A 66 6.22 13.86 -21.54
N VAL A 67 5.11 14.54 -21.27
CA VAL A 67 3.77 13.92 -21.20
C VAL A 67 3.35 13.38 -22.57
N ALA A 68 3.55 14.14 -23.65
CA ALA A 68 3.25 13.72 -25.01
C ALA A 68 4.08 12.50 -25.43
N ALA A 69 5.38 12.49 -25.13
CA ALA A 69 6.26 11.35 -25.40
C ALA A 69 5.84 10.09 -24.63
N MET A 70 5.39 10.24 -23.38
CA MET A 70 4.88 9.11 -22.57
C MET A 70 3.58 8.54 -23.12
N ARG A 71 2.62 9.39 -23.53
CA ARG A 71 1.37 8.96 -24.18
C ARG A 71 1.64 8.21 -25.48
N ALA A 72 2.52 8.74 -26.33
CA ALA A 72 2.90 8.10 -27.59
C ALA A 72 3.47 6.70 -27.37
N ARG A 73 4.35 6.52 -26.37
CA ARG A 73 4.94 5.20 -26.02
C ARG A 73 3.93 4.20 -25.48
N ARG A 74 2.98 4.64 -24.65
CA ARG A 74 2.01 3.75 -23.99
C ARG A 74 0.90 3.30 -24.93
N TRP A 75 0.50 4.17 -25.87
CA TRP A 75 -0.66 3.91 -26.75
C TRP A 75 -0.29 3.51 -28.18
N SER A 76 0.95 3.72 -28.65
CA SER A 76 1.39 3.17 -29.95
C SER A 76 1.47 1.63 -29.94
N ARG A 77 1.58 1.01 -28.76
CA ARG A 77 1.67 -0.45 -28.59
C ARG A 77 0.34 -1.19 -28.77
N ASN A 78 -0.79 -0.49 -28.78
CA ASN A 78 -2.14 -1.06 -28.93
C ASN A 78 -2.83 -0.61 -30.23
N ALA A 79 -2.14 0.12 -31.10
CA ALA A 79 -2.62 0.48 -32.44
C ALA A 79 -1.99 -0.49 -33.45
N SER A 80 -2.46 -1.74 -33.47
CA SER A 80 -2.14 -2.76 -34.49
C SER A 80 -3.36 -3.63 -34.70
#